data_AF-A0A830CVJ5-F1
#
_entry.id   AF-A0A830CVJ5-F1
#
_cell.length_a   1.000
_cell.length_b   1.000
_cell.length_c   1.000
_cell.angle_alpha   90.00
_cell.angle_beta   90.00
_cell.angle_gamma   90.00
#
_symmetry.space_group_name_H-M   'P 1'
#
loop_
_entity.id
_entity.type
_entity.pdbx_description
1 polymer ?
#
loop_
_entity_poly.entity_id
_entity_poly.type
_entity_poly.pdbx_seq_one_letter_code
_entity_poly.pdbx_strand_id
1 'polypeptide(L)'
;MRRVRDEFDLGGNKGLVCLGGFRNVRGVYDWNGLKLEVDETDYGFGTSYEIECESSDPETAKDLIEGLLRSNGIDFKYSEMSKFAIFRAGNLPD
;
A
#
# COMPACT_ATOMS: atom_id res chain seq x y z
N MET A 1 -5.08 -1.57 -22.23
CA MET A 1 -6.18 -2.49 -22.61
C MET A 1 -5.73 -3.84 -23.18
N ARG A 2 -4.53 -3.96 -23.80
CA ARG A 2 -4.05 -5.24 -24.36
C ARG A 2 -3.79 -6.33 -23.31
N ARG A 3 -3.05 -6.02 -22.23
CA ARG A 3 -2.77 -6.98 -21.14
C ARG A 3 -4.02 -7.63 -20.53
N VAL A 4 -5.06 -6.84 -20.26
CA VAL A 4 -6.31 -7.36 -19.67
C VAL A 4 -7.03 -8.32 -20.62
N ARG A 5 -7.00 -8.05 -21.94
CA ARG A 5 -7.61 -8.95 -22.94
C ARG A 5 -6.86 -10.26 -23.05
N ASP A 6 -5.52 -10.18 -23.08
CA ASP A 6 -4.65 -11.34 -23.29
C ASP A 6 -4.57 -12.23 -22.02
N GLU A 7 -4.67 -11.64 -20.83
CA GLU A 7 -4.53 -12.33 -19.53
C GLU A 7 -5.87 -12.89 -19.00
N PHE A 8 -7.01 -12.30 -19.38
CA PHE A 8 -8.34 -12.67 -18.88
C PHE A 8 -9.34 -13.11 -19.96
N ASP A 9 -8.87 -13.38 -21.19
CA ASP A 9 -9.68 -13.87 -22.32
C ASP A 9 -10.97 -13.06 -22.58
N LEU A 10 -10.82 -11.73 -22.58
CA LEU A 10 -11.93 -10.82 -22.85
C LEU A 10 -12.10 -10.67 -24.36
N GLY A 11 -12.80 -11.63 -24.97
CA GLY A 11 -13.30 -11.54 -26.34
C GLY A 11 -14.04 -10.21 -26.58
N GLY A 12 -13.98 -9.72 -27.82
CA GLY A 12 -14.15 -8.32 -28.26
C GLY A 12 -15.39 -7.50 -27.85
N ASN A 13 -16.24 -7.98 -26.95
CA ASN A 13 -17.42 -7.30 -26.40
C ASN A 13 -17.51 -7.30 -24.85
N LYS A 14 -16.45 -7.66 -24.11
CA LYS A 14 -16.51 -7.74 -22.64
C LYS A 14 -15.91 -6.49 -21.97
N GLY A 15 -16.71 -5.85 -21.11
CA GLY A 15 -16.41 -4.61 -20.37
C GLY A 15 -15.42 -4.78 -19.22
N LEU A 16 -15.59 -4.00 -18.14
CA LEU A 16 -14.77 -4.10 -16.92
C LEU A 16 -14.98 -5.46 -16.22
N VAL A 17 -13.91 -6.06 -15.69
CA VAL A 17 -13.96 -7.29 -14.90
C VAL A 17 -13.32 -7.10 -13.53
N CYS A 18 -13.78 -7.85 -12.54
CA CYS A 18 -13.20 -7.88 -11.21
C CYS A 18 -11.88 -8.64 -11.22
N LEU A 19 -10.84 -8.07 -10.64
CA LEU A 19 -9.49 -8.67 -10.58
C LEU A 19 -9.26 -9.46 -9.28
N GLY A 20 -10.29 -9.61 -8.45
CA GLY A 20 -10.16 -10.04 -7.06
C GLY A 20 -9.84 -8.84 -6.14
N GLY A 21 -9.30 -9.14 -4.96
CA GLY A 21 -8.93 -8.13 -3.98
C GLY A 21 -8.14 -8.72 -2.81
N PHE A 22 -7.86 -7.87 -1.82
CA PHE A 22 -7.09 -8.19 -0.63
C PHE A 22 -7.70 -7.46 0.57
N ARG A 23 -7.33 -7.87 1.79
CA ARG A 23 -7.83 -7.27 3.03
C ARG A 23 -6.79 -6.31 3.59
N ASN A 24 -7.23 -5.15 4.10
CA ASN A 24 -6.38 -4.22 4.84
C ASN A 24 -7.05 -3.84 6.16
N VAL A 25 -6.32 -3.92 7.27
CA VAL A 25 -6.72 -3.33 8.56
C VAL A 25 -5.96 -2.04 8.73
N ARG A 26 -6.69 -0.94 8.93
CA ARG A 26 -6.12 0.39 9.08
C ARG A 26 -6.37 0.94 10.46
N GLY A 27 -5.29 1.17 11.21
CA GLY A 27 -5.31 2.00 12.41
C GLY A 27 -5.10 3.46 12.03
N VAL A 28 -5.96 4.36 12.51
CA VAL A 28 -5.85 5.81 12.24
C VAL A 28 -5.57 6.54 13.54
N TYR A 29 -4.53 7.38 13.54
CA TYR A 29 -4.04 8.06 14.72
C TYR A 29 -3.76 9.54 14.42
N ASP A 30 -4.23 10.43 15.30
CA ASP A 30 -3.83 11.83 15.27
C ASP A 30 -2.55 12.00 16.10
N TRP A 31 -1.46 12.42 15.46
CA TRP A 31 -0.15 12.57 16.08
C TRP A 31 0.59 13.78 15.51
N ASN A 32 1.06 14.67 16.39
CA ASN A 32 1.83 15.85 16.00
C ASN A 32 1.17 16.71 14.90
N GLY A 33 -0.16 16.82 14.93
CA GLY A 33 -0.93 17.55 13.91
C GLY A 33 -1.11 16.81 12.57
N LEU A 34 -0.55 15.60 12.45
CA LEU A 34 -0.71 14.70 11.30
C LEU A 34 -1.75 13.62 11.60
N LYS A 35 -2.33 13.06 10.54
CA LYS A 35 -3.17 11.86 10.60
C LYS A 35 -2.37 10.69 10.03
N LEU A 36 -1.88 9.82 10.90
CA LEU A 36 -1.13 8.63 10.54
C LEU A 36 -2.08 7.46 10.30
N GLU A 37 -1.89 6.76 9.20
CA GLU A 37 -2.56 5.52 8.86
C GLU A 37 -1.54 4.38 8.94
N VAL A 38 -1.76 3.44 9.86
CA VAL A 38 -0.92 2.24 10.00
C VAL A 38 -1.70 1.06 9.45
N ASP A 39 -1.16 0.46 8.40
CA ASP A 39 -1.82 -0.57 7.61
C ASP A 39 -1.19 -1.95 7.87
N GLU A 40 -2.06 -2.94 8.11
CA GLU A 40 -1.74 -4.36 8.02
C GLU A 40 -2.51 -4.94 6.83
N THR A 41 -1.82 -5.16 5.72
CA THR A 41 -2.41 -5.66 4.47
C THR A 41 -2.13 -7.14 4.28
N ASP A 42 -3.19 -7.94 4.20
CA ASP A 42 -3.16 -9.38 3.93
C ASP A 42 -3.61 -9.65 2.48
N TYR A 43 -2.66 -10.14 1.67
CA TYR A 43 -2.88 -10.48 0.26
C TYR A 43 -3.20 -11.96 0.02
N GLY A 44 -3.19 -12.80 1.07
CA GLY A 44 -3.32 -14.26 0.98
C GLY A 44 -2.01 -14.99 0.64
N PHE A 45 -1.03 -14.32 0.01
CA PHE A 45 0.34 -14.85 -0.19
C PHE A 45 1.35 -14.30 0.82
N GLY A 46 0.93 -13.39 1.70
CA GLY A 46 1.77 -12.76 2.71
C GLY A 46 1.13 -11.49 3.25
N THR A 47 1.71 -10.98 4.34
CA THR A 47 1.26 -9.76 5.02
C THR A 47 2.34 -8.68 4.88
N SER A 48 1.94 -7.46 4.51
CA SER A 48 2.81 -6.28 4.55
C SER A 48 2.30 -5.27 5.58
N TYR A 49 3.23 -4.46 6.08
CA TYR A 49 2.93 -3.37 7.00
C TYR A 49 3.41 -2.06 6.40
N GLU A 50 2.57 -1.03 6.45
CA GLU A 50 2.91 0.29 5.93
C GLU A 50 2.43 1.38 6.90
N ILE A 51 3.11 2.52 6.90
CA ILE A 51 2.65 3.75 7.53
C ILE A 51 2.51 4.82 6.45
N GLU A 52 1.32 5.42 6.38
CA GLU A 52 0.96 6.45 5.42
C GLU A 52 0.52 7.71 6.15
N CYS A 53 0.73 8.86 5.50
CA CYS A 53 0.23 10.15 5.99
C CYS A 53 -0.08 11.02 4.77
N GLU A 54 -1.35 11.41 4.63
CA GLU A 54 -1.73 12.45 3.66
C GLU A 54 -1.35 13.82 4.23
N SER A 55 -0.55 14.59 3.48
CA SER A 55 -0.06 15.90 3.92
C SER A 55 0.11 16.84 2.71
N SER A 56 -0.18 18.12 2.92
CA SER A 56 0.16 19.18 1.96
C SER A 56 1.67 19.49 1.93
N ASP A 57 2.40 19.10 2.97
CA ASP A 57 3.86 19.18 3.06
C ASP A 57 4.43 17.78 3.35
N PRO A 58 4.68 16.98 2.30
CA PRO A 58 5.06 15.58 2.44
C PRO A 58 6.49 15.39 2.97
N GLU A 59 7.43 16.28 2.65
CA GLU A 59 8.82 16.15 3.11
C GLU A 59 8.90 16.36 4.62
N THR A 60 8.25 17.41 5.14
CA THR A 60 8.19 17.65 6.59
C THR A 60 7.47 16.51 7.32
N ALA A 61 6.35 16.02 6.78
CA ALA A 61 5.63 14.90 7.38
C ALA A 61 6.46 13.61 7.40
N LYS A 62 7.18 13.32 6.31
CA LYS A 62 8.09 12.17 6.21
C LYS A 62 9.20 12.26 7.24
N ASP A 63 9.88 13.40 7.35
CA ASP A 63 10.98 13.60 8.31
C ASP A 63 10.52 13.40 9.76
N LEU A 64 9.31 13.87 10.09
CA LEU A 64 8.70 13.66 11.41
C LEU A 64 8.42 12.18 11.68
N ILE A 65 7.85 11.46 10.71
CA ILE A 65 7.53 10.04 10.84
C ILE A 65 8.82 9.22 10.94
N GLU A 66 9.85 9.50 10.14
CA GLU A 66 11.15 8.84 10.26
C GLU A 66 11.77 9.06 11.65
N GLY A 67 11.71 10.28 12.17
CA GLY A 67 12.17 10.60 13.52
C GLY A 67 11.42 9.80 14.59
N LEU A 68 10.10 9.67 14.45
CA LEU A 68 9.26 8.85 15.34
C LEU A 68 9.70 7.37 15.31
N LEU A 69 9.85 6.80 14.12
CA LEU A 69 10.23 5.39 13.96
C LEU A 69 11.63 5.11 14.51
N ARG A 70 12.63 5.94 14.14
CA ARG A 70 14.01 5.81 14.62
C ARG A 70 14.12 5.93 16.13
N SER A 71 13.44 6.91 16.73
CA SER A 71 13.50 7.12 18.19
C SER A 71 12.87 5.98 18.99
N ASN A 72 11.98 5.19 18.38
CA ASN A 72 11.36 4.01 18.98
C ASN A 72 12.04 2.69 18.55
N GLY A 73 13.13 2.74 17.78
CA GLY A 73 13.83 1.54 17.31
C GLY A 73 13.00 0.68 16.36
N ILE A 74 12.12 1.29 15.56
CA ILE A 74 11.29 0.61 14.57
C ILE A 74 12.00 0.66 13.22
N ASP A 75 12.28 -0.50 12.65
CA ASP A 75 12.85 -0.62 11.31
C ASP A 75 11.82 -0.25 10.24
N PHE A 76 12.27 0.47 9.22
CA PHE A 76 11.43 0.87 8.09
C PHE A 76 12.25 1.01 6.81
N LYS A 77 11.55 0.97 5.68
CA LYS A 77 12.06 1.33 4.35
C LYS A 77 10.98 2.11 3.61
N TYR A 78 11.36 2.84 2.56
CA TYR A 78 10.37 3.50 1.72
C TYR A 78 9.60 2.47 0.89
N SER A 79 8.27 2.63 0.79
CA SER A 79 7.45 1.82 -0.10
C SER A 79 7.75 2.18 -1.56
N GLU A 80 8.28 1.22 -2.32
CA GLU A 80 8.56 1.40 -3.76
C GLU A 80 7.39 0.96 -4.65
N MET A 81 6.41 0.24 -4.09
CA MET A 81 5.25 -0.31 -4.78
C MET A 81 3.98 -0.01 -4.00
N SER A 82 2.89 0.28 -4.70
CA SER A 82 1.57 0.38 -4.08
C SER A 82 1.01 -1.00 -3.73
N LYS A 83 0.10 -1.06 -2.75
CA LYS A 83 -0.64 -2.28 -2.37
C LYS A 83 -1.26 -2.99 -3.58
N PHE A 84 -1.85 -2.24 -4.52
CA PHE A 84 -2.41 -2.83 -5.74
C PHE A 84 -1.34 -3.41 -6.67
N ALA A 85 -0.16 -2.77 -6.78
CA ALA A 85 0.95 -3.32 -7.55
C ALA A 85 1.50 -4.61 -6.93
N ILE A 86 1.61 -4.67 -5.60
CA ILE A 86 2.01 -5.88 -4.84
C ILE A 86 0.98 -6.99 -5.07
N PHE A 87 -0.31 -6.70 -4.88
CA PHE A 87 -1.40 -7.64 -5.17
C PHE A 87 -1.33 -8.23 -6.59
N ARG A 88 -1.06 -7.37 -7.58
CA ARG A 88 -0.94 -7.78 -8.99
C ARG A 88 0.35 -8.55 -9.29
N ALA A 89 1.41 -8.35 -8.51
CA ALA A 89 2.67 -9.07 -8.64
C ALA A 89 2.59 -10.49 -8.05
N GLY A 90 1.76 -10.69 -7.01
CA GLY A 90 1.54 -12.00 -6.40
C GLY A 90 2.67 -12.46 -5.48
N ASN A 91 3.54 -11.55 -5.04
CA ASN A 91 4.62 -11.79 -4.08
C ASN A 91 4.87 -10.54 -3.23
N LEU A 92 5.53 -10.73 -2.08
CA LEU A 92 5.95 -9.60 -1.25
C LEU A 92 7.23 -8.96 -1.83
N PRO A 93 7.37 -7.63 -1.75
CA PRO A 93 8.59 -6.94 -2.15
C PRO A 93 9.74 -7.24 -1.17
N ASP A 94 10.93 -7.49 -1.72
CA ASP A 94 12.18 -7.73 -0.98
C ASP A 94 12.51 -6.58 -0.01
#